data_AF-A0A2D6U0R0-F1
#
_entry.id   AF-A0A2D6U0R0-F1
#
_cell.length_a   1.000
_cell.length_b   1.000
_cell.length_c   1.000
_cell.angle_alpha   90.00
_cell.angle_beta   90.00
_cell.angle_gamma   90.00
#
_symmetry.space_group_name_H-M   'P 1'
#
loop_
_entity.id
_entity.type
_entity.pdbx_description
1 polymer ?
#
loop_
_entity_poly.entity_id
_entity_poly.type
_entity_poly.pdbx_seq_one_letter_code
_entity_poly.pdbx_strand_id
1 'polypeptide(L)'
;MVATRTKTALMSLEDYSFGAEPVIVNMDMIADVSGKTAMGSTQDAVRRTVEQYVNVIGVGQLINSSTEQTFLLEQSAAAGATGLGKSTARTTMQAAIRALGTVDSVNLSTGTVTDTALNILIGAVGAPSALYNPDVQ
;
A
#
# COMPACT_ATOMS: atom_id res chain seq x y z
N MET A 1 37.97 7.61 -11.95
CA MET A 1 37.54 8.40 -10.78
C MET A 1 36.21 7.84 -10.32
N VAL A 2 36.16 7.06 -9.23
CA VAL A 2 34.91 6.47 -8.72
C VAL A 2 34.25 7.52 -7.83
N ALA A 3 33.07 8.01 -8.22
CA ALA A 3 32.31 8.96 -7.42
C ALA A 3 31.72 8.25 -6.20
N THR A 4 32.50 8.22 -5.11
CA THR A 4 32.02 7.76 -3.80
C THR A 4 31.20 8.89 -3.20
N ARG A 5 29.88 8.80 -3.23
CA ARG A 5 28.99 9.76 -2.56
C ARG A 5 28.97 9.43 -1.05
N THR A 6 29.51 10.32 -0.22
CA THR A 6 29.44 10.22 1.24
C THR A 6 28.04 10.57 1.75
N LYS A 7 27.64 10.08 2.93
CA LYS A 7 26.32 10.32 3.57
C LYS A 7 25.95 11.81 3.65
N THR A 8 26.94 12.69 3.73
CA THR A 8 26.79 14.16 3.72
C THR A 8 26.31 14.73 2.38
N ALA A 9 26.45 13.98 1.28
CA ALA A 9 25.94 14.31 -0.05
C ALA A 9 24.53 13.78 -0.32
N LEU A 10 23.90 13.16 0.69
CA LEU A 10 22.46 12.92 0.73
C LEU A 10 21.83 14.22 1.24
N MET A 11 21.29 15.03 0.32
CA MET A 11 20.48 16.18 0.71
C MET A 11 19.22 15.64 1.42
N SER A 12 18.81 16.35 2.49
CA SER A 12 17.65 16.02 3.31
C SER A 12 16.44 15.71 2.43
N LEU A 13 15.71 14.66 2.82
CA LEU A 13 14.45 14.16 2.26
C LEU A 13 13.67 15.24 1.49
N GLU A 14 13.28 14.93 0.27
CA GLU A 14 12.13 15.58 -0.34
C GLU A 14 10.94 15.32 0.58
N ASP A 15 10.47 16.35 1.28
CA ASP A 15 9.30 16.24 2.15
C ASP A 15 8.05 16.14 1.27
N TYR A 16 7.58 14.92 1.07
CA TYR A 16 6.28 14.64 0.48
C TYR A 16 5.21 14.79 1.57
N SER A 17 4.39 15.82 1.46
CA SER A 17 3.24 16.02 2.34
C SER A 17 1.98 15.46 1.69
N PHE A 18 1.20 14.73 2.49
CA PHE A 18 -0.14 14.29 2.10
C PHE A 18 -1.16 15.36 2.53
N GLY A 19 -2.12 15.66 1.66
CA GLY A 19 -3.27 16.53 1.96
C GLY A 19 -4.30 15.88 2.89
N ALA A 20 -4.30 14.55 3.05
CA ALA A 20 -5.09 13.82 4.02
C ALA A 20 -4.32 12.63 4.64
N GLU A 21 -4.87 12.02 5.70
CA GLU A 21 -4.24 10.84 6.32
C GLU A 21 -4.15 9.69 5.30
N PRO A 22 -2.95 9.17 5.01
CA PRO A 22 -2.80 8.04 4.10
C PRO A 22 -3.28 6.74 4.75
N VAL A 23 -3.90 5.88 3.96
CA VAL A 23 -4.41 4.57 4.38
C VAL A 23 -3.75 3.49 3.53
N ILE A 24 -3.37 2.38 4.16
CA ILE A 24 -2.84 1.22 3.45
C ILE A 24 -3.90 0.13 3.47
N VAL A 25 -4.19 -0.41 2.29
CA VAL A 25 -5.15 -1.50 2.13
C VAL A 25 -4.58 -2.62 1.29
N ASN A 26 -5.03 -3.83 1.57
CA ASN A 26 -4.82 -5.00 0.74
C ASN A 26 -6.11 -5.29 -0.02
N MET A 27 -6.00 -5.40 -1.34
CA MET A 27 -7.12 -5.75 -2.21
C MET A 27 -6.93 -7.17 -2.71
N ASP A 28 -7.92 -8.01 -2.46
CA ASP A 28 -7.95 -9.40 -2.91
C ASP A 28 -8.68 -9.50 -4.25
N MET A 29 -7.93 -9.95 -5.26
CA MET A 29 -8.39 -10.19 -6.62
C MET A 29 -8.84 -11.65 -6.83
N ILE A 30 -8.93 -12.44 -5.76
CA ILE A 30 -9.50 -13.80 -5.68
C ILE A 30 -8.69 -14.90 -6.39
N ALA A 31 -8.03 -14.57 -7.50
CA ALA A 31 -7.23 -15.48 -8.29
C ALA A 31 -5.84 -14.89 -8.57
N ASP A 32 -4.90 -15.75 -8.98
CA ASP A 32 -3.57 -15.32 -9.38
C ASP A 32 -3.65 -14.36 -10.57
N VAL A 33 -3.20 -13.13 -10.35
CA VAL A 33 -3.15 -12.08 -11.36
C VAL A 33 -1.74 -11.76 -11.83
N SER A 34 -0.71 -12.54 -11.45
CA SER A 34 0.70 -12.26 -11.77
C SER A 34 0.99 -12.08 -13.26
N GLY A 35 0.27 -12.80 -14.14
CA GLY A 35 0.36 -12.66 -15.60
C GLY A 35 -0.56 -11.59 -16.20
N LYS A 36 -1.39 -10.93 -15.39
CA LYS A 36 -2.45 -10.00 -15.82
C LYS A 36 -1.97 -8.55 -15.66
N THR A 37 -0.97 -8.15 -16.44
CA THR A 37 -0.27 -6.85 -16.32
C THR A 37 -0.52 -5.89 -17.47
N ALA A 38 -1.19 -6.35 -18.53
CA ALA A 38 -1.51 -5.51 -19.69
C ALA A 38 -2.59 -4.45 -19.36
N MET A 39 -2.70 -3.41 -20.19
CA MET A 39 -3.80 -2.46 -20.08
C MET A 39 -5.14 -3.16 -20.29
N GLY A 40 -6.11 -2.93 -19.41
CA GLY A 40 -7.40 -3.63 -19.37
C GLY A 40 -7.40 -5.01 -18.69
N SER A 41 -6.25 -5.44 -18.16
CA SER A 41 -6.16 -6.64 -17.31
C SER A 41 -6.83 -6.44 -15.95
N THR A 42 -6.94 -7.52 -15.17
CA THR A 42 -7.51 -7.45 -13.81
C THR A 42 -6.78 -6.42 -12.92
N GLN A 43 -5.43 -6.39 -12.94
CA GLN A 43 -4.67 -5.43 -12.13
C GLN A 43 -4.94 -3.98 -12.53
N ASP A 44 -4.99 -3.70 -13.83
CA ASP A 44 -5.26 -2.35 -14.35
C ASP A 44 -6.70 -1.92 -14.07
N ALA A 45 -7.67 -2.82 -14.24
CA ALA A 45 -9.08 -2.53 -13.96
C ALA A 45 -9.33 -2.25 -12.48
N VAL A 46 -8.71 -3.01 -11.58
CA VAL A 46 -8.78 -2.75 -10.13
C VAL A 46 -8.15 -1.41 -9.81
N ARG A 47 -6.93 -1.13 -10.29
CA ARG A 47 -6.26 0.16 -10.05
C ARG A 47 -7.09 1.35 -10.56
N ARG A 48 -7.58 1.27 -11.79
CA ARG A 48 -8.40 2.32 -12.39
C ARG A 48 -9.71 2.54 -11.65
N THR A 49 -10.30 1.48 -11.09
CA THR A 49 -11.50 1.58 -10.26
C THR A 49 -11.19 2.30 -8.96
N VAL A 50 -10.06 1.98 -8.33
CA VAL A 50 -9.62 2.64 -7.09
C VAL A 50 -9.34 4.13 -7.32
N GLU A 51 -8.65 4.47 -8.40
CA GLU A 51 -8.34 5.86 -8.81
C GLU A 51 -9.61 6.72 -9.04
N GLN A 52 -10.79 6.12 -9.26
CA GLN A 52 -12.05 6.87 -9.38
C GLN A 52 -12.57 7.40 -8.04
N TYR A 53 -12.22 6.74 -6.92
CA TYR A 53 -12.75 7.06 -5.60
C TYR A 53 -11.72 7.73 -4.68
N VAL A 54 -10.43 7.42 -4.86
CA VAL A 54 -9.34 7.88 -4.00
C VAL A 54 -8.09 8.18 -4.83
N ASN A 55 -7.18 8.98 -4.27
CA ASN A 55 -5.89 9.20 -4.91
C ASN A 55 -4.94 8.04 -4.53
N VAL A 56 -4.35 7.39 -5.52
CA VAL A 56 -3.39 6.31 -5.28
C VAL A 56 -2.00 6.92 -5.16
N ILE A 57 -1.41 6.84 -3.97
CA ILE A 57 -0.05 7.33 -3.70
C ILE A 57 0.99 6.28 -4.12
N GLY A 58 0.67 5.00 -3.90
CA GLY A 58 1.60 3.91 -4.17
C GLY A 58 0.90 2.58 -4.37
N VAL A 59 1.54 1.71 -5.15
CA VAL A 59 1.10 0.34 -5.41
C VAL A 59 2.24 -0.60 -5.05
N GLY A 60 1.95 -1.57 -4.21
CA GLY A 60 2.88 -2.60 -3.77
C GLY A 60 2.95 -3.78 -4.72
N GLN A 61 3.84 -4.72 -4.39
CA GLN A 61 3.92 -6.01 -5.07
C GLN A 61 2.67 -6.86 -4.79
N LEU A 62 2.47 -7.87 -5.64
CA LEU A 62 1.52 -8.93 -5.37
C LEU A 62 1.99 -9.79 -4.18
N ILE A 63 1.05 -10.20 -3.34
CA ILE A 63 1.24 -11.07 -2.19
C ILE A 63 0.20 -12.20 -2.19
N ASN A 64 0.23 -13.07 -1.17
CA ASN A 64 -0.72 -14.17 -1.00
C ASN A 64 -0.87 -15.03 -2.27
N SER A 65 0.23 -15.63 -2.75
CA SER A 65 0.24 -16.41 -4.00
C SER A 65 -0.28 -15.62 -5.22
N SER A 66 0.02 -14.32 -5.23
CA SER A 66 -0.32 -13.39 -6.31
C SER A 66 -1.81 -13.08 -6.47
N THR A 67 -2.63 -13.33 -5.45
CA THR A 67 -4.06 -12.98 -5.45
C THR A 67 -4.35 -11.60 -4.85
N GLU A 68 -3.42 -11.06 -4.06
CA GLU A 68 -3.61 -9.80 -3.34
C GLU A 68 -2.59 -8.74 -3.76
N GLN A 69 -3.00 -7.48 -3.75
CA GLN A 69 -2.11 -6.34 -3.96
C GLN A 69 -2.33 -5.26 -2.90
N THR A 70 -1.23 -4.72 -2.38
CA THR A 70 -1.27 -3.64 -1.40
C THR A 70 -1.30 -2.28 -2.10
N PHE A 71 -2.15 -1.37 -1.65
CA PHE A 71 -2.26 -0.01 -2.14
C PHE A 71 -2.10 0.98 -0.98
N LEU A 72 -1.35 2.05 -1.23
CA LEU A 72 -1.27 3.23 -0.38
C LEU A 72 -2.15 4.31 -0.99
N LEU A 73 -3.14 4.75 -0.24
CA LEU A 73 -4.23 5.58 -0.71
C LEU A 73 -4.31 6.85 0.10
N GLU A 74 -4.61 7.95 -0.55
CA GLU A 74 -4.97 9.20 0.08
C GLU A 74 -6.48 9.39 -0.01
N GLN A 75 -7.11 9.70 1.11
CA GLN A 75 -8.52 10.05 1.09
C GLN A 75 -8.67 11.42 0.39
N SER A 76 -9.44 11.47 -0.70
CA SER A 76 -9.73 12.74 -1.39
C SER A 76 -10.41 13.72 -0.43
N ALA A 77 -9.91 14.96 -0.36
CA ALA A 77 -10.53 16.04 0.43
C ALA A 77 -11.96 16.38 -0.02
N ALA A 78 -12.37 16.00 -1.24
CA ALA A 78 -13.77 16.09 -1.69
C ALA A 78 -14.69 15.10 -0.96
N ALA A 79 -14.14 14.07 -0.29
CA ALA A 79 -14.86 13.23 0.67
C ALA A 79 -14.96 13.88 2.07
N GLY A 80 -14.57 15.16 2.21
CA GLY A 80 -14.74 15.98 3.41
C GLY A 80 -16.18 16.46 3.69
N ALA A 81 -17.17 16.08 2.87
CA ALA A 81 -18.58 16.48 3.07
C ALA A 81 -19.49 15.41 3.70
N THR A 82 -18.97 14.21 3.96
CA THR A 82 -19.67 13.20 4.76
C THR A 82 -18.66 12.66 5.75
N GLY A 83 -18.81 12.98 7.04
CA GLY A 83 -17.87 12.60 8.12
C GLY A 83 -17.66 11.09 8.25
N LEU A 84 -16.86 10.54 7.36
CA LEU A 84 -16.72 9.11 7.12
C LEU A 84 -15.23 8.79 7.23
N GLY A 85 -14.79 8.57 8.48
CA GLY A 85 -13.43 8.11 8.77
C GLY A 85 -13.15 6.77 8.11
N LYS A 86 -11.86 6.45 7.94
CA LYS A 86 -11.19 5.20 7.49
C LYS A 86 -12.06 4.01 7.05
N SER A 87 -13.07 3.62 7.84
CA SER A 87 -13.99 2.51 7.55
C SER A 87 -14.80 2.64 6.24
N THR A 88 -15.07 3.84 5.74
CA THR A 88 -15.91 4.03 4.53
C THR A 88 -15.16 3.93 3.23
N ALA A 89 -13.86 4.25 3.22
CA ALA A 89 -13.01 3.98 2.07
C ALA A 89 -12.99 2.48 1.80
N ARG A 90 -12.80 1.64 2.82
CA ARG A 90 -12.81 0.18 2.70
C ARG A 90 -14.12 -0.37 2.16
N THR A 91 -15.26 -0.04 2.76
CA THR A 91 -16.57 -0.57 2.32
C THR A 91 -16.93 -0.09 0.91
N THR A 92 -16.65 1.17 0.59
CA THR A 92 -16.89 1.72 -0.76
C THR A 92 -16.00 1.06 -1.80
N MET A 93 -14.70 0.91 -1.51
CA MET A 93 -13.76 0.23 -2.41
C MET A 93 -14.12 -1.24 -2.61
N GLN A 94 -14.51 -1.93 -1.54
CA GLN A 94 -14.96 -3.32 -1.65
C GLN A 94 -16.20 -3.42 -2.54
N ALA A 95 -17.18 -2.53 -2.38
CA ALA A 95 -18.33 -2.50 -3.27
C ALA A 95 -17.94 -2.22 -4.72
N ALA A 96 -17.01 -1.29 -4.97
CA ALA A 96 -16.54 -0.94 -6.30
C ALA A 96 -15.79 -2.09 -7.00
N ILE A 97 -14.88 -2.77 -6.28
CA ILE A 97 -14.16 -3.93 -6.83
C ILE A 97 -15.14 -5.07 -7.15
N ARG A 98 -16.13 -5.30 -6.29
CA ARG A 98 -17.15 -6.33 -6.54
C ARG A 98 -18.06 -5.98 -7.71
N ALA A 99 -18.30 -4.69 -7.96
CA ALA A 99 -19.08 -4.21 -9.09
C ALA A 99 -18.37 -4.39 -10.45
N LEU A 100 -17.05 -4.57 -10.48
CA LEU A 100 -16.33 -4.92 -11.72
C LEU A 100 -16.79 -6.25 -12.32
N GLY A 101 -17.29 -7.17 -11.49
CA GLY A 101 -17.72 -8.50 -11.94
C GLY A 101 -16.55 -9.32 -12.48
N THR A 102 -16.66 -9.81 -13.71
CA THR A 102 -15.60 -10.62 -14.34
C THR A 102 -14.74 -9.75 -15.26
N VAL A 103 -13.44 -9.67 -14.96
CA VAL A 103 -12.44 -8.97 -15.77
C VAL A 103 -11.30 -9.92 -16.08
N ASP A 104 -10.94 -10.04 -17.36
CA ASP A 104 -9.80 -10.85 -17.81
C ASP A 104 -9.85 -12.31 -17.28
N SER A 105 -11.06 -12.87 -17.31
CA SER A 105 -11.42 -14.21 -16.79
C SER A 105 -11.35 -14.39 -15.27
N VAL A 106 -11.16 -13.31 -14.50
CA VAL A 106 -11.18 -13.32 -13.03
C VAL A 106 -12.50 -12.72 -12.53
N ASN A 107 -13.23 -13.46 -11.69
CA ASN A 107 -14.48 -12.99 -11.10
C ASN A 107 -14.23 -12.34 -9.73
N LEU A 108 -14.40 -11.01 -9.67
CA LEU A 108 -14.16 -10.18 -8.49
C LEU A 108 -15.40 -9.99 -7.61
N SER A 109 -16.53 -10.65 -7.90
CA SER A 109 -17.79 -10.47 -7.17
C SER A 109 -17.72 -10.81 -5.66
N THR A 110 -16.68 -11.51 -5.23
CA THR A 110 -16.37 -11.82 -3.83
C THR A 110 -15.07 -11.17 -3.35
N GLY A 111 -14.46 -10.29 -4.15
CA GLY A 111 -13.25 -9.54 -3.82
C GLY A 111 -13.37 -8.81 -2.48
N THR A 112 -12.27 -8.78 -1.74
CA THR A 112 -12.21 -8.16 -0.41
C THR A 112 -11.19 -7.04 -0.36
N VAL A 113 -11.43 -6.08 0.53
CA VAL A 113 -10.50 -4.99 0.84
C VAL A 113 -10.29 -4.99 2.34
N THR A 114 -9.04 -5.12 2.76
CA THR A 114 -8.67 -5.22 4.17
C THR A 114 -7.71 -4.08 4.50
N ASP A 115 -7.98 -3.33 5.56
CA ASP A 115 -7.03 -2.34 6.05
C ASP A 115 -5.80 -3.05 6.61
N THR A 116 -4.62 -2.53 6.29
CA THR A 116 -3.37 -3.02 6.85
C THR A 116 -2.63 -1.89 7.53
N ALA A 117 -1.84 -2.24 8.55
CA ALA A 117 -0.98 -1.29 9.23
C ALA A 117 0.42 -1.34 8.60
N LEU A 118 1.06 -0.17 8.48
CA LEU A 118 2.49 -0.14 8.22
C LEU A 118 3.22 -0.58 9.50
N ASN A 119 3.67 -1.83 9.53
CA ASN A 119 4.56 -2.28 10.58
C ASN A 119 5.99 -1.83 10.24
N ILE A 120 6.36 -0.62 10.67
CA ILE A 120 7.76 -0.21 10.67
C ILE A 120 8.44 -0.96 11.83
N LEU A 121 9.16 -2.03 11.49
CA LEU A 121 10.10 -2.62 12.43
C LEU A 121 11.24 -1.60 12.61
N ILE A 122 11.13 -0.77 13.64
CA ILE A 122 12.31 -0.09 14.20
C ILE A 122 13.18 -1.25 14.66
N GLY A 123 14.28 -1.49 13.91
CA GLY A 123 15.04 -2.75 13.94
C GLY A 123 15.16 -3.33 15.33
N ALA A 124 15.06 -4.66 15.45
CA ALA A 124 15.26 -5.38 16.70
C ALA A 124 16.29 -4.63 17.53
N VAL A 125 15.87 -4.05 18.65
CA VAL A 125 16.81 -3.57 19.64
C VAL A 125 17.49 -4.85 20.08
N GLY A 126 18.57 -5.22 19.39
CA GLY A 126 19.55 -6.13 19.94
C GLY A 126 19.84 -5.50 21.28
N ALA A 127 19.39 -6.16 22.36
CA ALA A 127 19.67 -5.71 23.70
C ALA A 127 21.15 -5.32 23.69
N PRO A 128 21.50 -4.08 24.10
CA PRO A 128 22.88 -3.61 24.00
C PRO A 128 23.76 -4.71 24.56
N SER A 129 24.54 -5.35 23.68
CA SER A 129 25.47 -6.39 24.10
C SER A 129 26.27 -5.77 25.23
N ALA A 130 26.19 -6.38 26.41
CA ALA A 130 26.65 -5.81 27.66
C ALA A 130 27.90 -4.98 27.42
N LEU A 131 27.80 -3.67 27.70
CA LEU A 131 28.92 -2.74 27.65
C LEU A 131 30.12 -3.47 28.26
N TYR A 132 31.17 -3.68 27.46
CA TYR A 132 32.44 -4.16 27.96
C TYR A 132 32.85 -3.21 29.08
N ASN A 133 32.77 -3.69 30.33
CA ASN A 133 33.24 -2.96 31.49
C ASN A 133 34.70 -3.36 31.70
N PRO A 134 35.68 -2.50 31.37
CA PRO A 134 37.09 -2.81 31.58
C PRO A 134 37.46 -2.97 33.07
N ASP A 135 36.57 -2.64 34.00
CA ASP A 135 36.82 -2.68 35.45
C ASP A 135 36.32 -3.97 36.13
N VAL A 136 35.83 -4.97 35.38
CA VAL A 136 35.53 -6.31 35.92
C VAL A 136 36.52 -7.31 35.34
N GLN A 137 37.72 -7.33 35.93
CA GLN A 137 38.64 -8.47 35.90
C GLN A 137 38.51 -9.24 37.20
#